data_AF-A0A559LGG7-F1
#
_entry.id   AF-A0A559LGG7-F1
#
_cell.length_a   1.000
_cell.length_b   1.000
_cell.length_c   1.000
_cell.angle_alpha   90.00
_cell.angle_beta   90.00
_cell.angle_gamma   90.00
#
_symmetry.space_group_name_H-M   'P 1'
#
loop_
_entity.id
_entity.type
_entity.pdbx_description
1 polymer ?
#
loop_
_entity_poly.entity_id
_entity_poly.type
_entity_poly.pdbx_seq_one_letter_code
_entity_poly.pdbx_strand_id
1 'polypeptide(L)'
;MLGTLSLLAIVIGGSVLIFVGANALSGRKEKDELGRARPPGQARFSVGHEWSIQTWIAIVGVAFALLSYGFTEAYVHLFDTWASRQAQHSNGLDYARYLNSQPRAPVVYGLRGFPSFITLRYFLLIMSIIASVGYKFAIVSPDAWIKENFHPRLIEFIKSELSAVKNGSIVSEPEPWINDFPLYDINRAFIHFNQVAQEPPYAANMSLPPNGLAMVGHANCFSTSRADQFYPGDVGTLHTREVVLVANGSVGKGDFYMTEDPGDWHRMETTSTNWFDPPRRALVEYRLAEFGSLQIQWAKKPKKSSESWRIPVEHRSLYKMELATAEVRRYVRDQNCRFLPQAALSFLSFSNDTFEKSIAAVMPSWGNITATERFNISDLMPQYGVWLDALVKSPDTTLLSGVSAIIRAVMVSIKTTKLLDSENLKADFLPFGEERVGAPAESFRDAKYPFYVGWRENKNTGCHISAAIVFIILGCFSIMVGIYRIWLGPPALTSWMGQHVFLAGTEKMALSNKVTGLASGYTVAESDLGKLRLSTRKGGEENAMLKPSVSSDGQQSDSEETKNKGRMGQ
;
A
#
# COMPACT_ATOMS: atom_id res chain seq x y z
N MET A 1 46.59 -14.57 -1.94
CA MET A 1 45.50 -15.37 -1.35
C MET A 1 44.18 -14.95 -1.99
N LEU A 2 43.25 -15.87 -2.26
CA LEU A 2 41.87 -15.47 -2.57
C LEU A 2 41.32 -14.76 -1.33
N GLY A 3 40.98 -13.47 -1.43
CA GLY A 3 40.36 -12.76 -0.31
C GLY A 3 38.98 -13.35 -0.03
N THR A 4 38.87 -14.24 0.95
CA THR A 4 37.64 -14.97 1.32
C THR A 4 36.49 -14.02 1.63
N LEU A 5 36.78 -12.90 2.31
CA LEU A 5 35.82 -11.84 2.60
C LEU A 5 35.27 -11.19 1.32
N SER A 6 36.12 -10.93 0.32
CA SER A 6 35.68 -10.36 -0.95
C SER A 6 34.81 -11.31 -1.76
N LEU A 7 35.09 -12.61 -1.67
CA LEU A 7 34.30 -13.64 -2.33
C LEU A 7 32.93 -13.80 -1.68
N LEU A 8 32.90 -13.84 -0.34
CA LEU A 8 31.68 -13.82 0.45
C LEU A 8 30.84 -12.57 0.16
N ALA A 9 31.46 -11.40 0.05
CA ALA A 9 30.77 -10.15 -0.27
C ALA A 9 30.08 -10.17 -1.64
N ILE A 10 30.73 -10.71 -2.69
CA ILE A 10 30.12 -10.86 -4.03
C ILE A 10 28.90 -11.79 -3.98
N VAL A 11 29.02 -12.92 -3.29
CA VAL A 11 27.97 -13.94 -3.22
C VAL A 11 26.78 -13.48 -2.38
N ILE A 12 27.04 -12.88 -1.21
CA ILE A 12 25.99 -12.35 -0.34
C ILE A 12 25.31 -11.16 -1.01
N GLY A 13 26.07 -10.18 -1.50
CA GLY A 13 25.51 -9.02 -2.20
C GLY A 13 24.68 -9.42 -3.42
N GLY A 14 25.15 -10.40 -4.18
CA GLY A 14 24.42 -10.97 -5.32
C GLY A 14 23.12 -11.67 -4.92
N SER A 15 23.19 -12.55 -3.92
CA SER A 15 22.03 -13.26 -3.39
C SER A 15 20.96 -12.29 -2.89
N VAL A 16 21.35 -11.24 -2.14
CA VAL A 16 20.40 -10.23 -1.65
C VAL A 16 19.69 -9.52 -2.80
N LEU A 17 20.40 -9.10 -3.86
CA LEU A 17 19.76 -8.49 -5.02
C LEU A 17 18.80 -9.43 -5.75
N ILE A 18 19.16 -10.71 -5.91
CA ILE A 18 18.28 -11.72 -6.50
C ILE A 18 17.01 -11.86 -5.66
N PHE A 19 17.13 -12.00 -4.34
CA PHE A 19 15.97 -12.16 -3.46
C PHE A 19 15.08 -10.91 -3.44
N VAL A 20 15.65 -9.70 -3.40
CA VAL A 20 14.88 -8.45 -3.48
C VAL A 20 14.15 -8.34 -4.83
N GLY A 21 14.84 -8.65 -5.94
CA GLY A 21 14.23 -8.64 -7.27
C GLY A 21 13.13 -9.69 -7.42
N ALA A 22 13.37 -10.91 -6.94
CA ALA A 22 12.38 -11.98 -6.96
C ALA A 22 11.16 -11.66 -6.07
N ASN A 23 11.37 -11.04 -4.91
CA ASN A 23 10.32 -10.58 -4.00
C ASN A 23 9.39 -9.55 -4.69
N ALA A 24 9.95 -8.62 -5.45
CA ALA A 24 9.18 -7.66 -6.24
C ALA A 24 8.42 -8.32 -7.39
N LEU A 25 9.06 -9.20 -8.15
CA LEU A 25 8.42 -9.89 -9.27
C LEU A 25 7.33 -10.87 -8.82
N SER A 26 7.53 -11.56 -7.70
CA SER A 26 6.54 -12.42 -7.07
C SER A 26 5.33 -11.65 -6.53
N GLY A 27 5.54 -10.41 -6.09
CA GLY A 27 4.47 -9.51 -5.66
C GLY A 27 3.73 -8.81 -6.80
N ARG A 28 4.11 -9.05 -8.06
CA ARG A 28 3.36 -8.56 -9.22
C ARG A 28 2.02 -9.30 -9.31
N LYS A 29 0.95 -8.52 -9.44
CA LYS A 29 -0.43 -9.01 -9.47
C LYS A 29 -1.15 -8.54 -10.72
N GLU A 30 -2.07 -9.36 -11.21
CA GLU A 30 -2.87 -9.08 -12.39
C GLU A 30 -4.01 -8.09 -12.10
N LYS A 31 -4.79 -7.78 -13.13
CA LYS A 31 -5.96 -6.92 -13.00
C LYS A 31 -6.96 -7.59 -12.05
N ASP A 32 -7.48 -6.79 -11.12
CA ASP A 32 -8.47 -7.18 -10.10
C ASP A 32 -7.96 -8.14 -9.00
N GLU A 33 -6.66 -8.43 -8.96
CA GLU A 33 -6.03 -9.18 -7.87
C GLU A 33 -5.64 -8.32 -6.67
N LEU A 34 -5.75 -8.91 -5.47
CA LEU A 34 -5.27 -8.29 -4.24
C LEU A 34 -3.75 -8.13 -4.26
N GLY A 35 -3.28 -6.95 -3.89
CA GLY A 35 -1.87 -6.54 -3.91
C GLY A 35 -1.44 -5.88 -5.20
N ARG A 36 -2.34 -5.69 -6.18
CA ARG A 36 -2.05 -4.94 -7.41
C ARG A 36 -1.59 -3.53 -7.07
N ALA A 37 -0.45 -3.15 -7.64
CA ALA A 37 0.12 -1.81 -7.53
C ALA A 37 -0.40 -0.88 -8.65
N ARG A 38 -0.54 0.41 -8.31
CA ARG A 38 -0.71 1.55 -9.21
C ARG A 38 0.38 2.56 -8.85
N PRO A 39 1.09 3.20 -9.80
CA PRO A 39 1.02 3.18 -11.28
C PRO A 39 1.62 1.94 -11.98
N PRO A 40 1.38 1.72 -13.29
CA PRO A 40 1.97 0.59 -14.04
C PRO A 40 3.50 0.64 -14.02
N GLY A 41 4.13 -0.53 -13.90
CA GLY A 41 5.59 -0.67 -13.82
C GLY A 41 6.16 -0.69 -12.39
N GLN A 42 5.31 -0.53 -11.37
CA GLN A 42 5.64 -0.77 -9.97
C GLN A 42 5.03 -2.08 -9.50
N ALA A 43 5.69 -2.74 -8.54
CA ALA A 43 5.17 -3.92 -7.87
C ALA A 43 5.33 -3.77 -6.36
N ARG A 44 4.29 -4.13 -5.61
CA ARG A 44 4.37 -4.29 -4.16
C ARG A 44 5.27 -5.49 -3.85
N PHE A 45 6.06 -5.44 -2.79
CA PHE A 45 6.78 -6.64 -2.36
C PHE A 45 5.82 -7.75 -1.90
N SER A 46 6.14 -9.02 -2.17
CA SER A 46 5.32 -10.13 -1.65
C SER A 46 5.53 -10.31 -0.14
N VAL A 47 6.78 -10.20 0.33
CA VAL A 47 7.17 -10.29 1.75
C VAL A 47 7.76 -8.97 2.23
N GLY A 48 7.39 -8.54 3.44
CA GLY A 48 7.93 -7.35 4.09
C GLY A 48 7.48 -6.02 3.47
N HIS A 49 6.36 -6.01 2.74
CA HIS A 49 5.78 -4.79 2.15
C HIS A 49 5.31 -3.76 3.19
N GLU A 50 5.08 -4.18 4.44
CA GLU A 50 4.71 -3.29 5.54
C GLU A 50 5.91 -2.55 6.15
N TRP A 51 7.14 -2.97 5.81
CA TRP A 51 8.34 -2.32 6.30
C TRP A 51 8.54 -0.98 5.60
N SER A 52 9.17 -0.03 6.29
CA SER A 52 9.43 1.28 5.73
C SER A 52 10.33 1.22 4.49
N ILE A 53 10.15 2.18 3.59
CA ILE A 53 11.02 2.38 2.43
C ILE A 53 12.48 2.49 2.85
N GLN A 54 12.77 3.15 3.98
CA GLN A 54 14.12 3.34 4.49
C GLN A 54 14.79 2.01 4.86
N THR A 55 14.06 1.06 5.44
CA THR A 55 14.58 -0.28 5.76
C THR A 55 14.99 -1.01 4.48
N TRP A 56 14.14 -0.98 3.45
CA TRP A 56 14.45 -1.62 2.16
C TRP A 56 15.62 -0.94 1.44
N ILE A 57 15.68 0.40 1.47
CA ILE A 57 16.82 1.16 0.96
C ILE A 57 18.11 0.76 1.71
N ALA A 58 18.07 0.57 3.03
CA ALA A 58 19.24 0.14 3.78
C ALA A 58 19.72 -1.26 3.37
N ILE A 59 18.81 -2.23 3.24
CA ILE A 59 19.13 -3.60 2.79
C ILE A 59 19.81 -3.58 1.42
N VAL A 60 19.23 -2.86 0.46
CA VAL A 60 19.78 -2.76 -0.90
C VAL A 60 21.10 -1.99 -0.90
N GLY A 61 21.23 -0.95 -0.09
CA GLY A 61 22.47 -0.19 0.05
C GLY A 61 23.63 -1.05 0.57
N VAL A 62 23.39 -1.90 1.58
CA VAL A 62 24.38 -2.87 2.06
C VAL A 62 24.77 -3.86 0.97
N ALA A 63 23.81 -4.35 0.19
CA ALA A 63 24.10 -5.25 -0.94
C ALA A 63 25.01 -4.59 -1.98
N PHE A 64 24.73 -3.35 -2.38
CA PHE A 64 25.57 -2.61 -3.31
C PHE A 64 26.96 -2.28 -2.74
N ALA A 65 27.07 -2.00 -1.44
CA ALA A 65 28.36 -1.80 -0.79
C ALA A 65 29.22 -3.08 -0.83
N LEU A 66 28.61 -4.24 -0.51
CA LEU A 66 29.27 -5.55 -0.60
C LEU A 66 29.70 -5.87 -2.03
N LEU A 67 28.83 -5.61 -3.01
CA LEU A 67 29.15 -5.82 -4.43
C LEU A 67 30.26 -4.87 -4.90
N SER A 68 30.27 -3.61 -4.48
CA SER A 68 31.32 -2.66 -4.84
C SER A 68 32.69 -3.12 -4.32
N TYR A 69 32.77 -3.52 -3.05
CA TYR A 69 33.98 -4.11 -2.47
C TYR A 69 34.38 -5.39 -3.20
N GLY A 70 33.42 -6.30 -3.40
CA GLY A 70 33.61 -7.57 -4.07
C GLY A 70 34.13 -7.45 -5.51
N PHE A 71 33.48 -6.64 -6.36
CA PHE A 71 33.87 -6.42 -7.75
C PHE A 71 35.21 -5.71 -7.87
N THR A 72 35.54 -4.79 -6.96
CA THR A 72 36.86 -4.15 -6.92
C THR A 72 37.96 -5.19 -6.70
N GLU A 73 37.79 -6.06 -5.71
CA GLU A 73 38.72 -7.16 -5.43
C GLU A 73 38.71 -8.24 -6.53
N ALA A 74 37.57 -8.47 -7.19
CA ALA A 74 37.49 -9.35 -8.35
C ALA A 74 38.31 -8.80 -9.52
N TYR A 75 38.21 -7.51 -9.79
CA TYR A 75 39.02 -6.85 -10.81
C TYR A 75 40.52 -7.01 -10.51
N VAL A 76 40.94 -6.72 -9.27
CA VAL A 76 42.36 -6.88 -8.86
C VAL A 76 42.81 -8.32 -9.04
N HIS A 77 42.01 -9.28 -8.57
CA HIS A 77 42.31 -10.70 -8.72
C HIS A 77 42.45 -11.11 -10.20
N LEU A 78 41.52 -10.70 -11.06
CA LEU A 78 41.56 -11.02 -12.50
C LEU A 78 42.78 -10.41 -13.19
N PHE A 79 43.10 -9.15 -12.87
CA PHE A 79 44.29 -8.48 -13.37
C PHE A 79 45.57 -9.20 -12.95
N ASP A 80 45.69 -9.55 -11.66
CA ASP A 80 46.83 -10.27 -11.11
C ASP A 80 46.96 -11.69 -11.69
N THR A 81 45.85 -12.41 -11.90
CA THR A 81 45.86 -13.74 -12.56
C THR A 81 46.29 -13.63 -14.02
N TRP A 82 45.79 -12.63 -14.75
CA TRP A 82 46.17 -12.40 -16.15
C TRP A 82 47.67 -12.05 -16.25
N ALA A 83 48.14 -11.13 -15.41
CA ALA A 83 49.56 -10.74 -15.34
C ALA A 83 50.45 -11.94 -14.96
N SER A 84 49.99 -12.79 -14.03
CA SER A 84 50.67 -14.04 -13.66
C SER A 84 50.85 -14.98 -14.86
N ARG A 85 49.77 -15.20 -15.63
CA ARG A 85 49.81 -16.06 -16.83
C ARG A 85 50.71 -15.46 -17.91
N GLN A 86 50.64 -14.16 -18.13
CA GLN A 86 51.49 -13.47 -19.09
C GLN A 86 52.98 -13.52 -18.70
N ALA A 87 53.30 -13.41 -17.41
CA ALA A 87 54.66 -13.56 -16.91
C ALA A 87 55.18 -15.02 -17.02
N GLN A 88 54.30 -16.00 -17.10
CA GLN A 88 54.66 -17.41 -17.33
C GLN A 88 54.86 -17.75 -18.82
N HIS A 89 54.43 -16.89 -19.74
CA HIS A 89 54.66 -17.06 -21.18
C HIS A 89 56.08 -16.65 -21.60
N SER A 90 56.59 -17.23 -22.70
CA SER A 90 57.93 -16.97 -23.26
C SER A 90 58.20 -15.48 -23.55
N ASN A 91 57.15 -14.73 -23.90
CA ASN A 91 57.20 -13.31 -24.19
C ASN A 91 57.41 -12.42 -22.95
N GLY A 92 57.17 -12.95 -21.74
CA GLY A 92 57.25 -12.22 -20.46
C GLY A 92 56.18 -11.13 -20.30
N LEU A 93 56.06 -10.60 -19.08
CA LEU A 93 55.20 -9.45 -18.76
C LEU A 93 56.02 -8.16 -18.75
N ASP A 94 55.61 -7.13 -19.50
CA ASP A 94 56.21 -5.80 -19.42
C ASP A 94 55.98 -5.20 -18.03
N TYR A 95 57.07 -5.08 -17.27
CA TYR A 95 56.99 -4.76 -15.85
C TYR A 95 56.65 -3.28 -15.62
N ALA A 96 57.12 -2.38 -16.48
CA ALA A 96 56.79 -0.96 -16.44
C ALA A 96 55.29 -0.74 -16.68
N ARG A 97 54.72 -1.41 -17.69
CA ARG A 97 53.28 -1.34 -17.98
C ARG A 97 52.43 -1.96 -16.87
N TYR A 98 52.90 -3.05 -16.28
CA TYR A 98 52.23 -3.68 -15.14
C TYR A 98 52.15 -2.75 -13.92
N LEU A 99 53.27 -2.12 -13.53
CA LEU A 99 53.31 -1.17 -12.40
C LEU A 99 52.40 0.04 -12.66
N ASN A 100 52.42 0.60 -13.87
CA ASN A 100 51.55 1.71 -14.27
C ASN A 100 50.05 1.34 -14.35
N SER A 101 49.71 0.04 -14.36
CA SER A 101 48.34 -0.47 -14.33
C SER A 101 47.84 -0.86 -12.94
N GLN A 102 48.69 -0.78 -11.91
CA GLN A 102 48.28 -1.18 -10.57
C GLN A 102 47.15 -0.28 -10.02
N PRO A 103 46.29 -0.81 -9.14
CA PRO A 103 45.22 -0.04 -8.51
C PRO A 103 45.70 1.23 -7.79
N ARG A 104 46.94 1.27 -7.32
CA ARG A 104 47.52 2.40 -6.59
C ARG A 104 48.31 3.37 -7.47
N ALA A 105 48.46 3.08 -8.76
CA ALA A 105 49.17 3.94 -9.69
C ALA A 105 48.39 5.25 -9.94
N PRO A 106 49.07 6.43 -9.98
CA PRO A 106 48.43 7.70 -10.29
C PRO A 106 47.73 7.72 -11.65
N VAL A 107 46.56 8.39 -11.72
CA VAL A 107 45.66 8.44 -12.89
C VAL A 107 46.38 8.90 -14.17
N VAL A 108 47.30 9.87 -14.05
CA VAL A 108 48.08 10.46 -15.16
C VAL A 108 48.97 9.43 -15.86
N TYR A 109 49.34 8.36 -15.17
CA TYR A 109 50.27 7.33 -15.68
C TYR A 109 49.56 6.11 -16.27
N GLY A 110 48.23 6.02 -16.07
CA GLY A 110 47.43 4.92 -16.60
C GLY A 110 47.44 4.81 -18.13
N LEU A 111 47.60 5.92 -18.86
CA LEU A 111 47.71 5.89 -20.32
C LEU A 111 48.95 5.13 -20.82
N ARG A 112 49.95 4.91 -19.95
CA ARG A 112 51.18 4.14 -20.26
C ARG A 112 51.13 2.69 -19.73
N GLY A 113 50.06 2.29 -19.07
CA GLY A 113 49.82 0.90 -18.65
C GLY A 113 49.10 0.07 -19.71
N PHE A 114 48.37 -0.96 -19.29
CA PHE A 114 47.41 -1.72 -20.11
C PHE A 114 46.05 -0.99 -20.22
N PRO A 115 45.71 -0.39 -21.38
CA PRO A 115 44.55 0.50 -21.49
C PRO A 115 43.23 -0.19 -21.16
N SER A 116 43.01 -1.42 -21.66
CA SER A 116 41.74 -2.15 -21.49
C SER A 116 41.39 -2.44 -20.02
N PHE A 117 42.40 -2.74 -19.19
CA PHE A 117 42.20 -2.99 -17.76
C PHE A 117 41.90 -1.69 -17.01
N ILE A 118 42.60 -0.62 -17.38
CA ILE A 118 42.42 0.70 -16.78
C ILE A 118 41.03 1.27 -17.13
N THR A 119 40.59 1.13 -18.38
CA THR A 119 39.23 1.50 -18.80
C THR A 119 38.18 0.68 -18.05
N LEU A 120 38.38 -0.63 -17.90
CA LEU A 120 37.48 -1.50 -17.13
C LEU A 120 37.38 -1.07 -15.66
N ARG A 121 38.51 -0.72 -15.04
CA ARG A 121 38.57 -0.22 -13.66
C ARG A 121 37.75 1.06 -13.49
N TYR A 122 37.98 2.06 -14.34
CA TYR A 122 37.24 3.32 -14.26
C TYR A 122 35.76 3.14 -14.57
N PHE A 123 35.42 2.25 -15.51
CA PHE A 123 34.03 1.87 -15.77
C PHE A 123 33.36 1.27 -14.52
N LEU A 124 34.02 0.33 -13.82
CA LEU A 124 33.49 -0.24 -12.58
C LEU A 124 33.33 0.81 -11.47
N LEU A 125 34.25 1.76 -11.35
CA LEU A 125 34.14 2.87 -10.39
C LEU A 125 32.96 3.79 -10.70
N ILE A 126 32.79 4.18 -11.97
CA ILE A 126 31.65 5.00 -12.41
C ILE A 126 30.34 4.26 -12.16
N MET A 127 30.27 2.97 -12.51
CA MET A 127 29.09 2.15 -12.24
C MET A 127 28.79 2.03 -10.74
N SER A 128 29.81 1.94 -9.89
CA SER A 128 29.65 1.94 -8.43
C SER A 128 29.09 3.27 -7.92
N ILE A 129 29.59 4.40 -8.42
CA ILE A 129 29.05 5.73 -8.09
C ILE A 129 27.58 5.85 -8.52
N ILE A 130 27.26 5.48 -9.77
CA ILE A 130 25.89 5.51 -10.27
C ILE A 130 25.00 4.60 -9.41
N ALA A 131 25.45 3.38 -9.12
CA ALA A 131 24.71 2.45 -8.28
C ALA A 131 24.44 3.02 -6.89
N SER A 132 25.43 3.65 -6.24
CA SER A 132 25.33 4.22 -4.87
C SER A 132 24.23 5.26 -4.68
N VAL A 133 23.80 5.89 -5.77
CA VAL A 133 22.68 6.85 -5.80
C VAL A 133 21.43 6.21 -6.39
N GLY A 134 21.59 5.52 -7.53
CA GLY A 134 20.50 4.98 -8.33
C GLY A 134 19.64 3.95 -7.59
N TYR A 135 20.22 3.13 -6.71
CA TYR A 135 19.46 2.10 -6.00
C TYR A 135 18.35 2.69 -5.11
N LYS A 136 18.50 3.93 -4.64
CA LYS A 136 17.51 4.59 -3.78
C LYS A 136 16.20 4.86 -4.51
N PHE A 137 16.26 5.06 -5.83
CA PHE A 137 15.10 5.28 -6.69
C PHE A 137 14.45 3.99 -7.17
N ALA A 138 15.06 2.84 -6.90
CA ALA A 138 14.45 1.54 -7.23
C ALA A 138 13.29 1.19 -6.30
N ILE A 139 13.39 1.58 -5.02
CA ILE A 139 12.40 1.32 -3.98
C ILE A 139 11.36 2.43 -3.97
N VAL A 140 10.09 2.05 -3.94
CA VAL A 140 8.94 2.97 -4.02
C VAL A 140 7.87 2.59 -3.02
N SER A 141 6.93 3.50 -2.76
CA SER A 141 5.67 3.20 -2.07
C SER A 141 4.53 3.15 -3.08
N PRO A 142 4.21 1.97 -3.64
CA PRO A 142 3.12 1.86 -4.60
C PRO A 142 1.77 1.91 -3.88
N ASP A 143 0.79 2.56 -4.51
CA ASP A 143 -0.60 2.43 -4.11
C ASP A 143 -1.06 1.02 -4.42
N ALA A 144 -1.52 0.28 -3.42
CA ALA A 144 -1.90 -1.11 -3.61
C ALA A 144 -3.38 -1.34 -3.32
N TRP A 145 -4.04 -2.12 -4.18
CA TRP A 145 -5.38 -2.62 -3.91
C TRP A 145 -5.30 -3.72 -2.87
N ILE A 146 -5.78 -3.47 -1.65
CA ILE A 146 -5.66 -4.41 -0.54
C ILE A 146 -7.01 -4.69 0.13
N LYS A 147 -7.02 -5.78 0.88
CA LYS A 147 -8.05 -6.12 1.85
C LYS A 147 -7.40 -6.15 3.22
N GLU A 148 -8.01 -5.45 4.17
CA GLU A 148 -7.50 -5.31 5.52
C GLU A 148 -8.64 -5.47 6.52
N ASN A 149 -8.43 -6.31 7.54
CA ASN A 149 -9.36 -6.45 8.64
C ASN A 149 -9.07 -5.36 9.67
N PHE A 150 -10.10 -4.64 10.10
CA PHE A 150 -10.01 -3.56 11.08
C PHE A 150 -10.54 -4.02 12.44
N HIS A 151 -10.04 -3.42 13.51
CA HIS A 151 -10.65 -3.61 14.82
C HIS A 151 -11.96 -2.81 14.90
N PRO A 152 -13.06 -3.36 15.44
CA PRO A 152 -14.35 -2.66 15.60
C PRO A 152 -14.32 -1.31 16.34
N ARG A 153 -13.26 -1.02 17.10
CA ARG A 153 -13.12 0.21 17.90
C ARG A 153 -12.59 1.39 17.07
N LEU A 154 -12.28 1.13 15.80
CA LEU A 154 -11.68 2.09 14.89
C LEU A 154 -12.74 2.95 14.19
N ILE A 155 -13.97 2.43 14.08
CA ILE A 155 -15.11 3.15 13.55
C ILE A 155 -15.84 3.82 14.71
N GLU A 156 -15.96 5.14 14.67
CA GLU A 156 -16.78 5.88 15.60
C GLU A 156 -18.19 6.03 15.02
N PHE A 157 -19.20 5.66 15.80
CA PHE A 157 -20.58 5.84 15.40
C PHE A 157 -21.17 7.05 16.11
N ILE A 158 -21.58 8.03 15.32
CA ILE A 158 -22.09 9.31 15.78
C ILE A 158 -23.57 9.17 16.10
N LYS A 159 -23.96 9.62 17.28
CA LYS A 159 -25.37 9.76 17.65
C LYS A 159 -26.03 10.84 16.81
N SER A 160 -27.17 10.51 16.23
CA SER A 160 -28.06 11.49 15.60
C SER A 160 -28.62 12.43 16.66
N GLU A 161 -28.59 13.73 16.38
CA GLU A 161 -29.08 14.76 17.29
C GLU A 161 -30.35 15.43 16.75
N LEU A 162 -31.09 16.11 17.62
CA LEU A 162 -32.25 16.95 17.28
C LEU A 162 -31.87 18.24 16.52
N SER A 163 -30.57 18.47 16.28
CA SER A 163 -30.04 19.68 15.67
C SER A 163 -30.02 19.58 14.14
N ALA A 164 -30.07 20.74 13.45
CA ALA A 164 -29.91 20.77 12.00
C ALA A 164 -28.48 20.48 11.56
N VAL A 165 -27.52 20.88 12.40
CA VAL A 165 -26.09 20.88 12.10
C VAL A 165 -25.35 20.48 13.35
N LYS A 166 -24.42 19.53 13.19
CA LYS A 166 -23.50 19.13 14.25
C LYS A 166 -22.26 20.02 14.22
N ASN A 167 -21.95 20.63 15.35
CA ASN A 167 -20.69 21.35 15.54
C ASN A 167 -19.57 20.36 15.87
N GLY A 168 -18.96 19.78 14.84
CA GLY A 168 -17.73 18.98 14.91
C GLY A 168 -16.57 19.68 14.21
N SER A 169 -15.33 19.41 14.65
CA SER A 169 -14.13 20.13 14.24
C SER A 169 -13.98 20.27 12.72
N ILE A 170 -13.84 21.53 12.30
CA ILE A 170 -13.46 22.05 10.96
C ILE A 170 -14.61 22.27 9.97
N VAL A 171 -15.69 21.46 9.94
CA VAL A 171 -16.85 21.71 9.06
C VAL A 171 -18.15 21.41 9.80
N SER A 172 -19.05 22.40 9.87
CA SER A 172 -20.40 22.24 10.40
C SER A 172 -21.21 21.40 9.42
N GLU A 173 -21.63 20.20 9.82
CA GLU A 173 -22.28 19.27 8.89
C GLU A 173 -23.73 18.96 9.28
N PRO A 174 -24.62 18.84 8.28
CA PRO A 174 -26.02 18.58 8.55
C PRO A 174 -26.26 17.14 9.00
N GLU A 175 -27.24 16.98 9.89
CA GLU A 175 -27.64 15.67 10.42
C GLU A 175 -28.28 14.78 9.33
N PRO A 176 -27.93 13.48 9.25
CA PRO A 176 -28.43 12.58 8.22
C PRO A 176 -29.95 12.46 8.16
N TRP A 177 -30.65 12.56 9.29
CA TRP A 177 -32.10 12.38 9.30
C TRP A 177 -32.87 13.52 8.63
N ILE A 178 -32.24 14.68 8.48
CA ILE A 178 -32.78 15.81 7.74
C ILE A 178 -32.41 15.67 6.26
N ASN A 179 -31.16 15.32 5.98
CA ASN A 179 -30.57 15.46 4.64
C ASN A 179 -30.43 14.18 3.80
N ASP A 180 -30.60 12.99 4.38
CA ASP A 180 -30.60 11.75 3.59
C ASP A 180 -31.94 11.60 2.85
N PHE A 181 -32.04 12.19 1.67
CA PHE A 181 -33.26 12.15 0.85
C PHE A 181 -33.32 10.87 -0.01
N PRO A 182 -34.53 10.38 -0.35
CA PRO A 182 -34.72 9.11 -1.07
C PRO A 182 -34.10 9.03 -2.48
N LEU A 183 -33.72 10.16 -3.07
CA LEU A 183 -33.19 10.25 -4.43
C LEU A 183 -31.72 10.72 -4.47
N TYR A 184 -31.09 10.90 -3.31
CA TYR A 184 -29.68 11.29 -3.27
C TYR A 184 -28.78 10.08 -3.47
N ASP A 185 -27.73 10.26 -4.27
CA ASP A 185 -26.77 9.19 -4.61
C ASP A 185 -25.91 8.76 -3.42
N ILE A 186 -25.77 9.64 -2.43
CA ILE A 186 -24.92 9.45 -1.26
C ILE A 186 -25.69 9.84 -0.01
N ASN A 187 -26.10 8.82 0.74
CA ASN A 187 -26.70 8.98 2.07
C ASN A 187 -25.63 8.72 3.16
N ARG A 188 -25.98 8.88 4.44
CA ARG A 188 -25.05 8.69 5.56
C ARG A 188 -25.53 7.72 6.62
N ALA A 189 -26.84 7.63 6.81
CA ALA A 189 -27.49 6.74 7.77
C ALA A 189 -28.76 6.08 7.22
N PHE A 190 -29.40 6.62 6.18
CA PHE A 190 -30.67 6.12 5.66
C PHE A 190 -30.58 5.57 4.25
N ILE A 191 -31.18 4.40 4.04
CA ILE A 191 -31.30 3.75 2.75
C ILE A 191 -32.78 3.59 2.44
N HIS A 192 -33.19 4.02 1.25
CA HIS A 192 -34.59 4.11 0.85
C HIS A 192 -34.95 3.02 -0.15
N PHE A 193 -35.99 2.26 0.16
CA PHE A 193 -36.57 1.27 -0.75
C PHE A 193 -37.76 1.89 -1.45
N ASN A 194 -37.55 2.41 -2.65
CA ASN A 194 -38.57 3.15 -3.39
C ASN A 194 -39.30 2.24 -4.39
N GLN A 195 -40.54 2.61 -4.72
CA GLN A 195 -41.27 2.00 -5.83
C GLN A 195 -40.72 2.53 -7.15
N VAL A 196 -40.63 1.67 -8.16
CA VAL A 196 -40.12 2.05 -9.49
C VAL A 196 -41.25 2.70 -10.29
N ALA A 197 -40.95 3.82 -10.94
CA ALA A 197 -41.86 4.48 -11.88
C ALA A 197 -42.03 3.64 -13.16
N GLN A 198 -43.21 3.67 -13.75
CA GLN A 198 -43.45 3.02 -15.04
C GLN A 198 -42.66 3.71 -16.17
N GLU A 199 -42.57 5.05 -16.13
CA GLU A 199 -41.78 5.84 -17.08
C GLU A 199 -41.14 7.08 -16.38
N PRO A 200 -39.83 7.36 -16.60
CA PRO A 200 -38.86 6.46 -17.22
C PRO A 200 -38.64 5.21 -16.34
N PRO A 201 -38.48 4.03 -16.94
CA PRO A 201 -38.19 2.82 -16.19
C PRO A 201 -36.90 3.04 -15.40
N TYR A 202 -36.83 2.48 -14.19
CA TYR A 202 -35.71 2.60 -13.24
C TYR A 202 -35.59 3.91 -12.45
N ALA A 203 -36.47 4.91 -12.68
CA ALA A 203 -36.58 6.05 -11.77
C ALA A 203 -37.49 5.69 -10.57
N ALA A 204 -37.26 6.31 -9.41
CA ALA A 204 -38.17 6.19 -8.28
C ALA A 204 -39.46 6.96 -8.54
N ASN A 205 -40.60 6.35 -8.22
CA ASN A 205 -41.91 6.99 -8.34
C ASN A 205 -42.12 8.00 -7.20
N MET A 206 -42.03 9.28 -7.52
CA MET A 206 -42.19 10.36 -6.53
C MET A 206 -43.62 10.57 -6.04
N SER A 207 -44.60 10.01 -6.74
CA SER A 207 -46.04 10.09 -6.43
C SER A 207 -46.51 8.97 -5.50
N LEU A 208 -45.64 8.03 -5.15
CA LEU A 208 -45.92 6.91 -4.25
C LEU A 208 -45.01 6.98 -3.02
N PRO A 209 -45.51 6.50 -1.87
CA PRO A 209 -44.69 6.47 -0.66
C PRO A 209 -43.54 5.47 -0.82
N PRO A 210 -42.47 5.58 -0.01
CA PRO A 210 -41.42 4.58 -0.02
C PRO A 210 -41.98 3.23 0.46
N ASN A 211 -41.54 2.12 -0.14
CA ASN A 211 -41.85 0.76 0.33
C ASN A 211 -41.28 0.52 1.72
N GLY A 212 -40.17 1.15 2.04
CA GLY A 212 -39.55 1.05 3.34
C GLY A 212 -38.26 1.85 3.42
N LEU A 213 -37.73 1.96 4.63
CA LEU A 213 -36.46 2.60 4.91
C LEU A 213 -35.63 1.72 5.85
N ALA A 214 -34.32 1.70 5.67
CA ALA A 214 -33.39 1.15 6.65
C ALA A 214 -32.52 2.26 7.23
N MET A 215 -32.37 2.27 8.55
CA MET A 215 -31.47 3.15 9.28
C MET A 215 -30.28 2.32 9.77
N VAL A 216 -29.09 2.71 9.32
CA VAL A 216 -27.81 2.12 9.70
C VAL A 216 -27.03 3.04 10.65
N GLY A 217 -25.83 2.63 11.01
CA GLY A 217 -24.92 3.45 11.80
C GLY A 217 -24.41 4.69 11.07
N HIS A 218 -24.43 5.85 11.75
CA HIS A 218 -23.82 7.08 11.22
C HIS A 218 -22.33 7.06 11.54
N ALA A 219 -21.56 6.39 10.68
CA ALA A 219 -20.15 6.14 10.92
C ALA A 219 -19.28 7.37 10.64
N ASN A 220 -18.19 7.48 11.38
CA ASN A 220 -17.11 8.41 11.17
C ASN A 220 -15.78 7.69 11.41
N CYS A 221 -14.88 7.81 10.43
CA CYS A 221 -13.53 7.24 10.53
C CYS A 221 -12.46 8.32 10.74
N PHE A 222 -12.86 9.59 10.83
CA PHE A 222 -11.97 10.69 11.15
C PHE A 222 -11.59 10.62 12.62
N SER A 223 -10.37 10.19 12.93
CA SER A 223 -9.90 10.09 14.32
C SER A 223 -8.95 11.23 14.66
N THR A 224 -9.26 12.00 15.69
CA THR A 224 -8.37 13.04 16.24
C THR A 224 -7.36 12.49 17.26
N SER A 225 -7.50 11.22 17.67
CA SER A 225 -6.76 10.65 18.82
C SER A 225 -5.98 9.37 18.51
N ARG A 226 -6.11 8.81 17.31
CA ARG A 226 -5.39 7.62 16.87
C ARG A 226 -4.81 7.89 15.50
N ALA A 227 -3.55 7.49 15.28
CA ALA A 227 -2.85 7.62 14.00
C ALA A 227 -3.80 7.38 12.81
N ASP A 228 -3.83 8.33 11.87
CA ASP A 228 -4.74 8.38 10.73
C ASP A 228 -4.96 6.98 10.13
N GLN A 229 -6.18 6.44 10.33
CA GLN A 229 -6.49 5.07 9.91
C GLN A 229 -6.56 4.93 8.39
N PHE A 230 -7.00 6.00 7.76
CA PHE A 230 -7.02 6.19 6.32
C PHE A 230 -6.20 7.43 5.98
N TYR A 231 -5.35 7.31 4.96
CA TYR A 231 -4.61 8.41 4.38
C TYR A 231 -5.52 9.20 3.41
N PRO A 232 -5.21 10.47 3.11
CA PRO A 232 -6.05 11.29 2.23
C PRO A 232 -6.33 10.66 0.85
N GLY A 233 -5.35 9.97 0.26
CA GLY A 233 -5.52 9.27 -1.02
C GLY A 233 -6.10 7.86 -0.94
N ASP A 234 -6.47 7.37 0.24
CA ASP A 234 -7.12 6.06 0.37
C ASP A 234 -8.54 6.11 -0.22
N VAL A 235 -8.85 5.15 -1.11
CA VAL A 235 -10.16 5.08 -1.78
C VAL A 235 -10.63 3.64 -1.86
N GLY A 236 -11.81 3.37 -1.30
CA GLY A 236 -12.35 2.01 -1.29
C GLY A 236 -13.69 1.88 -0.59
N THR A 237 -14.01 0.65 -0.19
CA THR A 237 -15.22 0.31 0.54
C THR A 237 -14.88 -0.29 1.89
N LEU A 238 -15.49 0.23 2.94
CA LEU A 238 -15.48 -0.34 4.29
C LEU A 238 -16.75 -1.16 4.49
N HIS A 239 -16.58 -2.44 4.80
CA HIS A 239 -17.67 -3.36 5.09
C HIS A 239 -17.78 -3.54 6.60
N THR A 240 -18.97 -3.31 7.15
CA THR A 240 -19.28 -3.49 8.57
C THR A 240 -20.48 -4.41 8.73
N ARG A 241 -20.60 -5.03 9.90
CA ARG A 241 -21.75 -5.85 10.28
C ARG A 241 -22.49 -5.17 11.43
N GLU A 242 -23.71 -4.74 11.16
CA GLU A 242 -24.46 -3.84 12.05
C GLU A 242 -25.87 -4.34 12.32
N VAL A 243 -26.40 -3.98 13.48
CA VAL A 243 -27.85 -4.01 13.72
C VAL A 243 -28.44 -2.78 13.06
N VAL A 244 -29.45 -2.98 12.22
CA VAL A 244 -30.13 -1.93 11.48
C VAL A 244 -31.60 -1.93 11.85
N LEU A 245 -32.19 -0.73 11.91
CA LEU A 245 -33.63 -0.56 12.08
C LEU A 245 -34.27 -0.48 10.70
N VAL A 246 -35.30 -1.27 10.45
CA VAL A 246 -35.99 -1.35 9.17
C VAL A 246 -37.46 -0.98 9.36
N ALA A 247 -37.94 -0.04 8.57
CA ALA A 247 -39.34 0.32 8.47
C ALA A 247 -39.93 -0.34 7.21
N ASN A 248 -40.78 -1.33 7.36
CA ASN A 248 -41.43 -2.03 6.26
C ASN A 248 -42.85 -1.49 6.04
N GLY A 249 -43.11 -0.98 4.84
CA GLY A 249 -44.35 -0.31 4.46
C GLY A 249 -45.39 -1.27 3.91
N SER A 250 -46.64 -1.07 4.32
CA SER A 250 -47.81 -1.77 3.81
C SER A 250 -48.97 -0.80 3.66
N VAL A 251 -49.90 -1.12 2.76
CA VAL A 251 -51.10 -0.31 2.55
C VAL A 251 -52.16 -0.67 3.58
N GLY A 252 -52.71 0.33 4.26
CA GLY A 252 -53.83 0.16 5.18
C GLY A 252 -55.09 -0.28 4.44
N LYS A 253 -55.77 -1.32 4.96
CA LYS A 253 -57.03 -1.81 4.39
C LYS A 253 -58.22 -1.10 5.01
N GLY A 254 -59.09 -0.54 4.18
CA GLY A 254 -60.36 0.07 4.59
C GLY A 254 -60.55 1.49 4.08
N ASP A 255 -61.76 2.01 4.26
CA ASP A 255 -62.10 3.39 3.93
C ASP A 255 -61.85 4.29 5.15
N PHE A 256 -60.92 5.24 5.00
CA PHE A 256 -60.53 6.14 6.08
C PHE A 256 -60.95 7.58 5.78
N TYR A 257 -61.17 8.35 6.83
CA TYR A 257 -61.58 9.75 6.72
C TYR A 257 -60.77 10.60 7.70
N MET A 258 -60.39 11.79 7.25
CA MET A 258 -59.86 12.86 8.11
C MET A 258 -61.00 13.79 8.51
N THR A 259 -61.03 14.20 9.77
CA THR A 259 -62.03 15.10 10.35
C THR A 259 -61.38 16.40 10.83
N GLU A 260 -62.14 17.42 11.18
CA GLU A 260 -61.55 18.66 11.69
C GLU A 260 -60.73 18.47 12.97
N ASP A 261 -61.23 17.70 13.94
CA ASP A 261 -60.45 17.25 15.08
C ASP A 261 -59.55 16.07 14.68
N PRO A 262 -58.20 16.20 14.75
CA PRO A 262 -57.27 15.11 14.45
C PRO A 262 -57.20 14.06 15.56
N GLY A 263 -57.73 14.31 16.76
CA GLY A 263 -57.63 13.40 17.89
C GLY A 263 -56.17 13.12 18.28
N ASP A 264 -55.75 11.86 18.21
CA ASP A 264 -54.40 11.39 18.54
C ASP A 264 -53.38 11.55 17.39
N TRP A 265 -53.81 12.06 16.24
CA TRP A 265 -52.96 12.27 15.07
C TRP A 265 -52.24 13.61 15.13
N HIS A 266 -50.97 13.61 14.72
CA HIS A 266 -50.24 14.84 14.44
C HIS A 266 -50.53 15.26 13.00
N ARG A 267 -51.09 16.46 12.84
CA ARG A 267 -51.47 17.00 11.53
C ARG A 267 -50.48 18.06 11.05
N MET A 268 -50.10 17.94 9.79
CA MET A 268 -49.34 18.93 9.02
C MET A 268 -50.09 19.28 7.73
N GLU A 269 -49.86 20.48 7.24
CA GLU A 269 -50.34 20.92 5.93
C GLU A 269 -49.15 21.17 5.02
N THR A 270 -49.19 20.65 3.79
CA THR A 270 -48.16 20.95 2.79
C THR A 270 -48.38 22.32 2.15
N THR A 271 -47.30 23.06 1.94
CA THR A 271 -47.33 24.25 1.06
C THR A 271 -47.21 23.83 -0.41
N SER A 272 -46.41 22.78 -0.65
CA SER A 272 -46.20 22.12 -1.94
C SER A 272 -47.49 21.53 -2.48
N THR A 273 -47.66 21.67 -3.79
CA THR A 273 -48.73 21.03 -4.56
C THR A 273 -48.31 19.72 -5.22
N ASN A 274 -47.04 19.32 -5.06
CA ASN A 274 -46.43 18.18 -5.76
C ASN A 274 -46.73 16.82 -5.11
N TRP A 275 -47.65 16.78 -4.15
CA TRP A 275 -48.09 15.55 -3.49
C TRP A 275 -49.13 14.77 -4.29
N PHE A 276 -49.80 15.44 -5.25
CA PHE A 276 -50.84 14.85 -6.07
C PHE A 276 -50.67 15.24 -7.53
N ASP A 277 -51.18 14.39 -8.41
CA ASP A 277 -51.43 14.72 -9.81
C ASP A 277 -52.96 14.61 -10.06
N PRO A 278 -53.67 15.70 -10.40
CA PRO A 278 -53.18 17.07 -10.61
C PRO A 278 -52.72 17.78 -9.33
N PRO A 279 -51.80 18.78 -9.43
CA PRO A 279 -51.19 19.44 -8.27
C PRO A 279 -52.18 20.02 -7.27
N ARG A 280 -52.09 19.60 -6.01
CA ARG A 280 -52.91 20.09 -4.88
C ARG A 280 -52.14 20.00 -3.56
N ARG A 281 -52.50 20.87 -2.62
CA ARG A 281 -52.00 20.77 -1.24
C ARG A 281 -52.58 19.56 -0.53
N ALA A 282 -51.78 18.94 0.32
CA ALA A 282 -52.16 17.79 1.12
C ALA A 282 -52.32 18.18 2.60
N LEU A 283 -53.28 17.54 3.24
CA LEU A 283 -53.29 17.36 4.69
C LEU A 283 -52.63 16.01 4.97
N VAL A 284 -51.64 16.02 5.86
CA VAL A 284 -50.84 14.85 6.21
C VAL A 284 -50.98 14.62 7.69
N GLU A 285 -51.31 13.40 8.08
CA GLU A 285 -51.42 12.99 9.47
C GLU A 285 -50.55 11.78 9.73
N TYR A 286 -49.89 11.78 10.89
CA TYR A 286 -49.18 10.61 11.36
C TYR A 286 -49.43 10.36 12.85
N ARG A 287 -49.32 9.11 13.25
CA ARG A 287 -49.33 8.70 14.66
C ARG A 287 -48.55 7.41 14.86
N LEU A 288 -48.08 7.21 16.07
CA LEU A 288 -47.56 5.93 16.53
C LEU A 288 -48.73 5.14 17.11
N ALA A 289 -49.25 4.19 16.35
CA ALA A 289 -50.42 3.41 16.78
C ALA A 289 -50.05 2.46 17.93
N GLU A 290 -48.86 1.86 17.83
CA GLU A 290 -48.25 0.98 18.83
C GLU A 290 -46.74 1.17 18.79
N PHE A 291 -46.01 0.68 19.80
CA PHE A 291 -44.56 0.73 19.80
C PHE A 291 -43.98 -0.05 18.61
N GLY A 292 -43.23 0.65 17.75
CA GLY A 292 -42.72 0.08 16.49
C GLY A 292 -43.73 0.08 15.34
N SER A 293 -44.86 0.79 15.45
CA SER A 293 -45.91 0.84 14.41
C SER A 293 -46.30 2.28 14.10
N LEU A 294 -45.89 2.77 12.93
CA LEU A 294 -46.15 4.12 12.44
C LEU A 294 -47.26 4.10 11.39
N GLN A 295 -48.31 4.88 11.60
CA GLN A 295 -49.34 5.11 10.60
C GLN A 295 -49.18 6.51 10.03
N ILE A 296 -49.25 6.61 8.70
CA ILE A 296 -49.23 7.87 7.97
C ILE A 296 -50.40 7.87 7.01
N GLN A 297 -51.14 8.96 6.94
CA GLN A 297 -52.23 9.13 5.99
C GLN A 297 -52.24 10.53 5.42
N TRP A 298 -52.73 10.66 4.18
CA TRP A 298 -52.84 11.97 3.54
C TRP A 298 -54.13 12.08 2.72
N ALA A 299 -54.62 13.31 2.63
CA ALA A 299 -55.81 13.66 1.85
C ALA A 299 -55.62 15.01 1.14
N LYS A 300 -56.42 15.25 0.09
CA LYS A 300 -56.45 16.54 -0.60
C LYS A 300 -57.05 17.60 0.34
N LYS A 301 -56.35 18.72 0.54
CA LYS A 301 -56.85 19.82 1.37
C LYS A 301 -58.20 20.35 0.81
N PRO A 302 -59.22 20.59 1.66
CA PRO A 302 -60.51 21.09 1.19
C PRO A 302 -60.37 22.55 0.73
N LYS A 303 -61.10 22.93 -0.33
CA LYS A 303 -61.08 24.31 -0.88
C LYS A 303 -61.91 25.32 -0.07
N LYS A 304 -62.79 24.86 0.82
CA LYS A 304 -63.67 25.70 1.64
C LYS A 304 -63.52 25.32 3.11
N SER A 305 -63.37 26.32 3.98
CA SER A 305 -63.41 26.19 5.43
C SER A 305 -64.87 26.15 5.89
N SER A 306 -65.53 25.00 5.81
CA SER A 306 -66.80 24.78 6.52
C SER A 306 -66.52 24.27 7.93
N GLU A 307 -67.31 24.70 8.92
CA GLU A 307 -67.19 24.44 10.37
C GLU A 307 -67.34 22.95 10.80
N SER A 308 -67.42 22.04 9.84
CA SER A 308 -67.12 20.63 10.05
C SER A 308 -66.82 20.01 8.69
N TRP A 309 -65.65 19.41 8.55
CA TRP A 309 -65.27 18.71 7.33
C TRP A 309 -64.91 17.26 7.64
N ARG A 310 -65.32 16.38 6.73
CA ARG A 310 -64.94 14.97 6.69
C ARG A 310 -64.46 14.66 5.28
N ILE A 311 -63.18 14.35 5.14
CA ILE A 311 -62.52 14.20 3.84
C ILE A 311 -62.06 12.75 3.71
N PRO A 312 -62.30 12.08 2.57
CA PRO A 312 -61.76 10.76 2.34
C PRO A 312 -60.23 10.81 2.29
N VAL A 313 -59.60 9.89 3.01
CA VAL A 313 -58.15 9.67 2.94
C VAL A 313 -57.83 9.08 1.58
N GLU A 314 -56.87 9.68 0.87
CA GLU A 314 -56.42 9.18 -0.43
C GLU A 314 -55.59 7.91 -0.26
N HIS A 315 -54.77 7.87 0.80
CA HIS A 315 -53.98 6.70 1.14
C HIS A 315 -53.60 6.70 2.62
N ARG A 316 -53.58 5.51 3.22
CA ARG A 316 -53.03 5.25 4.55
C ARG A 316 -51.94 4.20 4.42
N SER A 317 -50.72 4.55 4.84
CA SER A 317 -49.59 3.63 4.93
C SER A 317 -49.35 3.24 6.38
N LEU A 318 -49.00 1.97 6.57
CA LEU A 318 -48.57 1.39 7.84
C LEU A 318 -47.12 0.94 7.70
N TYR A 319 -46.23 1.51 8.51
CA TYR A 319 -44.83 1.14 8.60
C TYR A 319 -44.57 0.40 9.90
N LYS A 320 -44.16 -0.86 9.78
CA LYS A 320 -43.74 -1.67 10.92
C LYS A 320 -42.23 -1.61 11.07
N MET A 321 -41.77 -1.32 12.27
CA MET A 321 -40.36 -1.27 12.64
C MET A 321 -39.89 -2.66 13.05
N GLU A 322 -38.78 -3.08 12.46
CA GLU A 322 -38.14 -4.37 12.69
C GLU A 322 -36.64 -4.18 12.85
N LEU A 323 -35.98 -5.06 13.59
CA LEU A 323 -34.52 -5.10 13.65
C LEU A 323 -34.00 -6.22 12.75
N ALA A 324 -32.88 -5.92 12.08
CA ALA A 324 -32.17 -6.87 11.24
C ALA A 324 -30.66 -6.75 11.51
N THR A 325 -29.92 -7.82 11.24
CA THR A 325 -28.47 -7.71 11.06
C THR A 325 -28.18 -7.55 9.59
N ALA A 326 -27.31 -6.61 9.23
CA ALA A 326 -26.95 -6.35 7.85
C ALA A 326 -25.44 -6.10 7.67
N GLU A 327 -24.94 -6.47 6.50
CA GLU A 327 -23.68 -5.95 5.98
C GLU A 327 -23.93 -4.54 5.42
N VAL A 328 -23.20 -3.57 5.93
CA VAL A 328 -23.25 -2.18 5.48
C VAL A 328 -21.94 -1.80 4.80
N ARG A 329 -22.04 -1.37 3.56
CA ARG A 329 -20.93 -0.96 2.70
C ARG A 329 -20.83 0.55 2.70
N ARG A 330 -19.69 1.07 3.11
CA ARG A 330 -19.39 2.50 3.20
C ARG A 330 -18.29 2.89 2.26
N TYR A 331 -18.47 4.00 1.56
CA TYR A 331 -17.43 4.56 0.72
C TYR A 331 -16.41 5.29 1.59
N VAL A 332 -15.14 4.91 1.42
CA VAL A 332 -14.01 5.55 2.08
C VAL A 332 -13.34 6.50 1.10
N ARG A 333 -13.24 7.77 1.49
CA ARG A 333 -12.56 8.83 0.76
C ARG A 333 -12.21 9.97 1.70
N ASP A 334 -11.10 10.66 1.45
CA ASP A 334 -10.66 11.82 2.21
C ASP A 334 -10.62 11.52 3.73
N GLN A 335 -10.06 10.35 4.07
CA GLN A 335 -9.93 9.82 5.44
C GLN A 335 -11.24 9.47 6.16
N ASN A 336 -12.40 9.61 5.53
CA ASN A 336 -13.70 9.37 6.15
C ASN A 336 -14.43 8.18 5.51
N CYS A 337 -15.34 7.56 6.27
CA CYS A 337 -16.17 6.42 5.88
C CYS A 337 -17.67 6.69 6.04
N ARG A 338 -18.09 7.94 6.23
CA ARG A 338 -19.50 8.30 6.54
C ARG A 338 -20.52 8.06 5.44
N PHE A 339 -20.08 7.81 4.21
CA PHE A 339 -20.94 7.85 3.04
C PHE A 339 -21.44 6.45 2.65
N LEU A 340 -22.72 6.34 2.35
CA LEU A 340 -23.40 5.14 1.90
C LEU A 340 -23.75 5.27 0.41
N PRO A 341 -23.23 4.38 -0.46
CA PRO A 341 -23.75 4.27 -1.82
C PRO A 341 -25.20 3.75 -1.84
N GLN A 342 -25.93 3.95 -2.94
CA GLN A 342 -27.32 3.49 -3.07
C GLN A 342 -27.49 1.98 -2.77
N ALA A 343 -26.56 1.14 -3.22
CA ALA A 343 -26.53 -0.30 -2.92
C ALA A 343 -25.61 -0.60 -1.73
N ALA A 344 -25.75 0.13 -0.61
CA ALA A 344 -24.90 -0.06 0.56
C ALA A 344 -25.27 -1.27 1.43
N LEU A 345 -26.51 -1.78 1.35
CA LEU A 345 -27.03 -2.71 2.34
C LEU A 345 -27.22 -4.12 1.80
N SER A 346 -26.90 -5.12 2.62
CA SER A 346 -27.28 -6.51 2.40
C SER A 346 -27.74 -7.11 3.72
N PHE A 347 -29.02 -7.47 3.81
CA PHE A 347 -29.60 -8.07 5.02
C PHE A 347 -29.08 -9.50 5.20
N LEU A 348 -28.57 -9.79 6.40
CA LEU A 348 -28.00 -11.07 6.78
C LEU A 348 -29.03 -11.91 7.55
N SER A 349 -29.79 -11.29 8.45
CA SER A 349 -30.88 -11.91 9.21
C SER A 349 -31.91 -10.87 9.65
N PHE A 350 -33.16 -11.30 9.83
CA PHE A 350 -34.25 -10.49 10.36
C PHE A 350 -34.73 -11.06 11.69
N SER A 351 -35.20 -10.20 12.58
CA SER A 351 -35.87 -10.65 13.79
C SER A 351 -37.24 -11.29 13.45
N ASN A 352 -37.51 -12.46 14.03
CA ASN A 352 -38.80 -13.14 13.94
C ASN A 352 -39.72 -12.83 15.14
N ASP A 353 -39.26 -12.01 16.08
CA ASP A 353 -39.94 -11.68 17.33
C ASP A 353 -40.65 -10.31 17.25
N THR A 354 -41.41 -9.97 18.29
CA THR A 354 -41.95 -8.61 18.43
C THR A 354 -40.82 -7.59 18.58
N PHE A 355 -41.02 -6.37 18.06
CA PHE A 355 -40.01 -5.32 18.08
C PHE A 355 -39.38 -5.09 19.46
N GLU A 356 -40.18 -5.13 20.53
CA GLU A 356 -39.69 -5.02 21.90
C GLU A 356 -38.77 -6.17 22.33
N LYS A 357 -39.10 -7.42 21.97
CA LYS A 357 -38.24 -8.58 22.24
C LYS A 357 -36.94 -8.51 21.43
N SER A 358 -37.00 -8.05 20.18
CA SER A 358 -35.82 -7.85 19.34
C SER A 358 -34.84 -6.87 19.97
N ILE A 359 -35.34 -5.78 20.56
CA ILE A 359 -34.54 -4.79 21.28
C ILE A 359 -33.86 -5.43 22.50
N ALA A 360 -34.59 -6.22 23.28
CA ALA A 360 -34.05 -6.92 24.44
C ALA A 360 -32.94 -7.93 24.06
N ALA A 361 -33.07 -8.61 22.91
CA ALA A 361 -32.07 -9.55 22.40
C ALA A 361 -30.73 -8.87 22.05
N VAL A 362 -30.78 -7.65 21.50
CA VAL A 362 -29.57 -6.88 21.15
C VAL A 362 -28.91 -6.26 22.40
N MET A 363 -29.69 -6.02 23.45
CA MET A 363 -29.22 -5.32 24.65
C MET A 363 -29.63 -6.05 25.95
N PRO A 364 -29.03 -7.23 26.21
CA PRO A 364 -29.40 -8.05 27.36
C PRO A 364 -29.05 -7.41 28.72
N SER A 365 -28.16 -6.41 28.76
CA SER A 365 -27.76 -5.72 29.99
C SER A 365 -28.76 -4.68 30.51
N TRP A 366 -29.92 -4.52 29.85
CA TRP A 366 -30.84 -3.40 30.08
C TRP A 366 -31.89 -3.62 31.19
N GLY A 367 -31.93 -4.79 31.84
CA GLY A 367 -32.82 -5.05 32.99
C GLY A 367 -34.32 -5.18 32.61
N ASN A 368 -35.21 -5.13 33.60
CA ASN A 368 -36.66 -5.38 33.45
C ASN A 368 -37.50 -4.16 33.02
N ILE A 369 -36.89 -3.05 32.57
CA ILE A 369 -37.65 -1.87 32.11
C ILE A 369 -38.17 -2.16 30.70
N THR A 370 -39.46 -1.93 30.46
CA THR A 370 -40.06 -2.14 29.14
C THR A 370 -39.46 -1.18 28.11
N ALA A 371 -39.44 -1.57 26.84
CA ALA A 371 -38.90 -0.70 25.80
C ALA A 371 -39.72 0.61 25.75
N THR A 372 -41.04 0.50 25.77
CA THR A 372 -41.98 1.63 25.77
C THR A 372 -41.69 2.68 26.84
N GLU A 373 -41.43 2.28 28.08
CA GLU A 373 -41.11 3.21 29.19
C GLU A 373 -39.78 3.94 28.97
N ARG A 374 -38.85 3.33 28.24
CA ARG A 374 -37.48 3.84 28.09
C ARG A 374 -37.26 4.67 26.84
N PHE A 375 -37.95 4.35 25.74
CA PHE A 375 -37.75 5.05 24.48
C PHE A 375 -38.51 6.38 24.41
N ASN A 376 -39.46 6.64 25.32
CA ASN A 376 -40.28 7.85 25.45
C ASN A 376 -40.52 8.63 24.14
N ILE A 377 -40.88 7.89 23.09
CA ILE A 377 -40.94 8.39 21.72
C ILE A 377 -42.05 9.45 21.61
N SER A 378 -43.13 9.25 22.37
CA SER A 378 -44.26 10.17 22.45
C SER A 378 -43.85 11.56 22.94
N ASP A 379 -42.86 11.68 23.83
CA ASP A 379 -42.35 12.98 24.32
C ASP A 379 -41.28 13.57 23.40
N LEU A 380 -40.54 12.73 22.68
CA LEU A 380 -39.50 13.18 21.73
C LEU A 380 -40.10 13.65 20.40
N MET A 381 -41.15 12.98 19.91
CA MET A 381 -41.71 13.26 18.59
C MET A 381 -42.23 14.69 18.39
N PRO A 382 -42.90 15.32 19.39
CA PRO A 382 -43.25 16.74 19.31
C PRO A 382 -42.04 17.66 19.10
N GLN A 383 -40.86 17.30 19.62
CA GLN A 383 -39.64 18.10 19.47
C GLN A 383 -39.09 18.03 18.04
N TYR A 384 -39.17 16.86 17.39
CA TYR A 384 -38.90 16.71 15.96
C TYR A 384 -39.99 17.33 15.08
N GLY A 385 -41.21 17.51 15.61
CA GLY A 385 -42.37 18.04 14.89
C GLY A 385 -42.14 19.39 14.24
N VAL A 386 -41.38 20.29 14.88
CA VAL A 386 -41.04 21.62 14.32
C VAL A 386 -40.22 21.49 13.04
N TRP A 387 -39.23 20.60 13.03
CA TRP A 387 -38.38 20.35 11.86
C TRP A 387 -39.10 19.54 10.79
N LEU A 388 -39.91 18.54 11.19
CA LEU A 388 -40.74 17.77 10.28
C LEU A 388 -41.72 18.66 9.53
N ASP A 389 -42.38 19.58 10.25
CA ASP A 389 -43.31 20.54 9.65
C ASP A 389 -42.59 21.41 8.61
N ALA A 390 -41.38 21.90 8.92
CA ALA A 390 -40.56 22.66 7.97
C ALA A 390 -40.17 21.84 6.72
N LEU A 391 -39.77 20.57 6.89
CA LEU A 391 -39.43 19.68 5.77
C LEU A 391 -40.64 19.35 4.90
N VAL A 392 -41.78 19.04 5.51
CA VAL A 392 -43.03 18.72 4.80
C VAL A 392 -43.62 19.95 4.10
N LYS A 393 -43.44 21.14 4.68
CA LYS A 393 -43.85 22.45 4.13
C LYS A 393 -42.83 23.05 3.16
N SER A 394 -41.74 22.38 2.83
CA SER A 394 -40.86 22.88 1.77
C SER A 394 -41.56 22.78 0.40
N PRO A 395 -41.46 23.80 -0.47
CA PRO A 395 -42.15 23.84 -1.76
C PRO A 395 -41.76 22.69 -2.70
N ASP A 396 -40.55 22.16 -2.57
CA ASP A 396 -40.02 21.09 -3.41
C ASP A 396 -40.32 19.69 -2.88
N THR A 397 -40.98 19.58 -1.73
CA THR A 397 -41.27 18.29 -1.10
C THR A 397 -42.32 17.51 -1.89
N THR A 398 -41.92 16.35 -2.39
CA THR A 398 -42.79 15.33 -2.99
C THR A 398 -43.39 14.43 -1.92
N LEU A 399 -44.43 13.66 -2.28
CA LEU A 399 -45.02 12.66 -1.39
C LEU A 399 -43.96 11.68 -0.87
N LEU A 400 -43.10 11.16 -1.75
CA LEU A 400 -41.99 10.28 -1.40
C LEU A 400 -41.06 10.90 -0.34
N SER A 401 -40.64 12.15 -0.54
CA SER A 401 -39.70 12.84 0.36
C SER A 401 -40.34 13.20 1.71
N GLY A 402 -41.61 13.61 1.69
CA GLY A 402 -42.36 13.96 2.90
C GLY A 402 -42.64 12.74 3.78
N VAL A 403 -43.11 11.64 3.19
CA VAL A 403 -43.32 10.38 3.92
C VAL A 403 -42.00 9.82 4.44
N SER A 404 -40.92 9.88 3.64
CA SER A 404 -39.57 9.51 4.10
C SER A 404 -39.14 10.33 5.32
N ALA A 405 -39.33 11.66 5.32
CA ALA A 405 -38.93 12.50 6.45
C ALA A 405 -39.61 12.09 7.77
N ILE A 406 -40.91 11.79 7.73
CA ILE A 406 -41.67 11.32 8.91
C ILE A 406 -41.09 10.00 9.44
N ILE A 407 -40.82 9.04 8.55
CA ILE A 407 -40.25 7.74 8.93
C ILE A 407 -38.85 7.92 9.53
N ARG A 408 -37.99 8.73 8.89
CA ARG A 408 -36.63 9.03 9.38
C ARG A 408 -36.64 9.61 10.79
N ALA A 409 -37.53 10.57 11.07
CA ALA A 409 -37.62 11.17 12.40
C ALA A 409 -38.07 10.19 13.50
N VAL A 410 -39.03 9.30 13.18
CA VAL A 410 -39.44 8.23 14.11
C VAL A 410 -38.27 7.27 14.38
N MET A 411 -37.56 6.85 13.33
CA MET A 411 -36.40 5.95 13.46
C MET A 411 -35.28 6.59 14.28
N VAL A 412 -35.01 7.88 14.12
CA VAL A 412 -34.03 8.61 14.93
C VAL A 412 -34.46 8.71 16.39
N SER A 413 -35.74 8.97 16.65
CA SER A 413 -36.28 9.02 18.01
C SER A 413 -36.08 7.68 18.73
N ILE A 414 -36.23 6.56 18.01
CA ILE A 414 -35.91 5.21 18.50
C ILE A 414 -34.40 5.03 18.72
N LYS A 415 -33.54 5.61 17.88
CA LYS A 415 -32.08 5.48 17.97
C LYS A 415 -31.44 6.30 19.10
N THR A 416 -31.95 7.50 19.39
CA THR A 416 -31.34 8.46 20.34
C THR A 416 -31.16 7.92 21.77
N THR A 417 -31.77 6.80 22.09
CA THR A 417 -31.86 6.16 23.42
C THR A 417 -30.83 5.05 23.64
N LYS A 418 -29.71 5.05 22.89
CA LYS A 418 -28.57 4.09 22.98
C LYS A 418 -28.81 2.69 22.38
N LEU A 419 -29.93 2.47 21.67
CA LEU A 419 -30.24 1.19 21.01
C LEU A 419 -29.08 0.67 20.15
N LEU A 420 -28.38 1.60 19.53
CA LEU A 420 -27.40 1.37 18.47
C LEU A 420 -25.97 1.78 18.89
N ASP A 421 -25.70 1.98 20.18
CA ASP A 421 -24.33 2.22 20.67
C ASP A 421 -23.44 0.95 20.51
N SER A 422 -24.02 -0.20 20.15
CA SER A 422 -23.35 -1.46 19.80
C SER A 422 -23.37 -1.75 18.28
N GLU A 423 -23.35 -0.71 17.44
CA GLU A 423 -23.45 -0.83 15.98
C GLU A 423 -22.42 -1.78 15.35
N ASN A 424 -21.25 -2.01 15.97
CA ASN A 424 -20.40 -3.14 15.60
C ASN A 424 -20.70 -4.37 16.46
N LEU A 425 -21.38 -5.37 15.86
CA LEU A 425 -21.60 -6.65 16.49
C LEU A 425 -20.31 -7.46 16.57
N LYS A 426 -20.07 -8.13 17.70
CA LYS A 426 -19.01 -9.13 17.82
C LYS A 426 -19.29 -10.28 16.84
N ALA A 427 -18.23 -10.91 16.32
CA ALA A 427 -18.33 -11.97 15.33
C ALA A 427 -19.28 -13.10 15.74
N ASP A 428 -19.23 -13.52 17.02
CA ASP A 428 -20.03 -14.66 17.52
C ASP A 428 -21.41 -14.25 18.07
N PHE A 429 -21.75 -12.96 18.03
CA PHE A 429 -23.02 -12.48 18.55
C PHE A 429 -24.05 -12.41 17.42
N LEU A 430 -24.98 -13.38 17.43
CA LEU A 430 -26.03 -13.58 16.43
C LEU A 430 -27.41 -13.34 17.07
N PRO A 431 -27.83 -12.07 17.26
CA PRO A 431 -29.04 -11.74 18.03
C PRO A 431 -30.34 -12.26 17.40
N PHE A 432 -30.33 -12.55 16.09
CA PHE A 432 -31.51 -12.97 15.33
C PHE A 432 -31.34 -14.35 14.67
N GLY A 433 -30.40 -15.16 15.18
CA GLY A 433 -30.13 -16.51 14.66
C GLY A 433 -29.13 -16.52 13.51
N GLU A 434 -29.15 -17.60 12.72
CA GLU A 434 -28.20 -17.83 11.64
C GLU A 434 -28.28 -16.76 10.54
N GLU A 435 -27.11 -16.33 10.09
CA GLU A 435 -26.98 -15.28 9.08
C GLU A 435 -26.74 -15.87 7.69
N ARG A 436 -27.48 -15.37 6.71
CA ARG A 436 -27.22 -15.65 5.30
C ARG A 436 -25.95 -14.90 4.91
N VAL A 437 -24.88 -15.63 4.61
CA VAL A 437 -23.64 -15.02 4.11
C VAL A 437 -23.95 -14.37 2.76
N GLY A 438 -23.78 -13.05 2.66
CA GLY A 438 -23.95 -12.33 1.40
C GLY A 438 -22.77 -12.56 0.43
N ALA A 439 -23.03 -12.44 -0.87
CA ALA A 439 -22.05 -12.57 -1.95
C ALA A 439 -20.74 -11.73 -1.79
N PRO A 440 -20.71 -10.53 -1.16
CA PRO A 440 -19.47 -9.78 -0.99
C PRO A 440 -18.50 -10.44 0.00
N ALA A 441 -18.99 -10.94 1.14
CA ALA A 441 -18.15 -11.65 2.11
C ALA A 441 -17.64 -13.00 1.56
N GLU A 442 -18.43 -13.66 0.71
CA GLU A 442 -17.99 -14.88 0.01
C GLU A 442 -16.83 -14.60 -0.97
N SER A 443 -16.80 -13.40 -1.57
CA SER A 443 -15.76 -13.01 -2.53
C SER A 443 -14.39 -12.73 -1.87
N PHE A 444 -14.35 -12.45 -0.56
CA PHE A 444 -13.12 -12.18 0.18
C PHE A 444 -12.89 -13.24 1.27
N ARG A 445 -12.24 -14.35 0.91
CA ARG A 445 -11.81 -15.39 1.87
C ARG A 445 -11.12 -14.76 3.10
N ASP A 446 -11.44 -15.29 4.28
CA ASP A 446 -10.90 -14.89 5.59
C ASP A 446 -11.17 -13.43 6.00
N ALA A 447 -12.15 -12.75 5.37
CA ALA A 447 -12.60 -11.44 5.80
C ALA A 447 -13.32 -11.52 7.15
N LYS A 448 -12.98 -10.61 8.07
CA LYS A 448 -13.65 -10.48 9.37
C LYS A 448 -14.12 -9.05 9.52
N TYR A 449 -15.39 -8.87 9.83
CA TYR A 449 -15.95 -7.53 10.03
C TYR A 449 -15.33 -6.82 11.26
N PRO A 450 -15.11 -5.50 11.16
CA PRO A 450 -15.13 -4.69 9.95
C PRO A 450 -13.90 -4.94 9.07
N PHE A 451 -14.04 -4.89 7.75
CA PHE A 451 -12.90 -4.98 6.83
C PHE A 451 -13.02 -3.96 5.69
N TYR A 452 -11.87 -3.51 5.21
CA TYR A 452 -11.74 -2.58 4.10
C TYR A 452 -11.26 -3.30 2.86
N VAL A 453 -11.76 -2.90 1.70
CA VAL A 453 -11.24 -3.28 0.39
C VAL A 453 -11.06 -2.03 -0.45
N GLY A 454 -9.83 -1.75 -0.87
CA GLY A 454 -9.56 -0.54 -1.63
C GLY A 454 -8.09 -0.24 -1.89
N TRP A 455 -7.83 0.90 -2.52
CA TRP A 455 -6.50 1.43 -2.74
C TRP A 455 -5.97 2.06 -1.45
N ARG A 456 -4.80 1.57 -0.99
CA ARG A 456 -4.05 2.19 0.10
C ARG A 456 -2.84 2.93 -0.42
N GLU A 457 -2.82 4.23 -0.17
CA GLU A 457 -1.71 5.12 -0.47
C GLU A 457 -0.64 5.02 0.64
N ASN A 458 0.65 5.14 0.28
CA ASN A 458 1.78 5.31 1.21
C ASN A 458 1.97 4.25 2.32
N LYS A 459 1.20 3.16 2.30
CA LYS A 459 1.23 2.10 3.32
C LYS A 459 2.16 0.95 2.95
N ASN A 460 2.34 0.73 1.65
CA ASN A 460 3.07 -0.43 1.14
C ASN A 460 4.41 0.00 0.57
N THR A 461 5.41 -0.85 0.70
CA THR A 461 6.70 -0.70 0.03
C THR A 461 6.82 -1.71 -1.11
N GLY A 462 7.49 -1.29 -2.18
CA GLY A 462 7.67 -2.06 -3.39
C GLY A 462 8.90 -1.64 -4.17
N CYS A 463 8.97 -2.09 -5.41
CA CYS A 463 10.08 -1.83 -6.32
C CYS A 463 9.58 -1.63 -7.75
N HIS A 464 10.30 -0.84 -8.53
CA HIS A 464 10.10 -0.79 -9.98
C HIS A 464 10.43 -2.15 -10.61
N ILE A 465 9.55 -2.63 -11.49
CA ILE A 465 9.73 -3.93 -12.16
C ILE A 465 11.03 -3.96 -12.98
N SER A 466 11.35 -2.84 -13.66
CA SER A 466 12.61 -2.70 -14.40
C SER A 466 13.83 -2.81 -13.49
N ALA A 467 13.80 -2.16 -12.31
CA ALA A 467 14.88 -2.25 -11.33
C ALA A 467 15.01 -3.66 -10.75
N ALA A 468 13.89 -4.34 -10.47
CA ALA A 468 13.88 -5.72 -10.00
C ALA A 468 14.55 -6.69 -11.01
N ILE A 469 14.28 -6.53 -12.30
CA ILE A 469 14.95 -7.30 -13.36
C ILE A 469 16.46 -7.02 -13.36
N VAL A 470 16.87 -5.76 -13.26
CA VAL A 470 18.28 -5.36 -13.19
C VAL A 470 18.97 -5.98 -11.96
N PHE A 471 18.30 -6.00 -10.79
CA PHE A 471 18.83 -6.61 -9.58
C PHE A 471 19.08 -8.11 -9.75
N ILE A 472 18.16 -8.84 -10.38
CA ILE A 472 18.34 -10.28 -10.66
C ILE A 472 19.52 -10.50 -11.60
N ILE A 473 19.58 -9.75 -12.72
CA ILE A 473 20.68 -9.88 -13.69
C ILE A 473 22.02 -9.59 -13.03
N LEU A 474 22.12 -8.50 -12.28
CA LEU A 474 23.35 -8.10 -11.61
C LEU A 474 23.77 -9.12 -10.53
N GLY A 475 22.82 -9.65 -9.77
CA GLY A 475 23.10 -10.66 -8.75
C GLY A 475 23.53 -12.01 -9.35
N CYS A 476 22.91 -12.46 -10.45
CA CYS A 476 23.36 -13.65 -11.17
C CYS A 476 24.77 -13.44 -11.74
N PHE A 477 25.04 -12.27 -12.33
CA PHE A 477 26.36 -11.91 -12.82
C PHE A 477 27.42 -11.91 -11.70
N SER A 478 27.09 -11.38 -10.52
CA SER A 478 28.03 -11.36 -9.40
C SER A 478 28.36 -12.78 -8.92
N ILE A 479 27.36 -13.66 -8.77
CA ILE A 479 27.59 -15.07 -8.41
C ILE A 479 28.49 -15.77 -9.43
N MET A 480 28.26 -15.54 -10.73
CA MET A 480 29.11 -16.08 -11.79
C MET A 480 30.56 -15.59 -11.68
N VAL A 481 30.77 -14.30 -11.38
CA VAL A 481 32.12 -13.76 -11.13
C VAL A 481 32.75 -14.43 -9.89
N GLY A 482 31.97 -14.67 -8.84
CA GLY A 482 32.41 -15.41 -7.66
C GLY A 482 32.91 -16.82 -8.02
N ILE A 483 32.09 -17.59 -8.74
CA ILE A 483 32.44 -18.95 -9.21
C ILE A 483 33.68 -18.92 -10.10
N TYR A 484 33.76 -17.96 -11.03
CA TYR A 484 34.90 -17.82 -11.93
C TYR A 484 36.20 -17.54 -11.17
N ARG A 485 36.16 -16.72 -10.11
CA ARG A 485 37.33 -16.48 -9.24
C ARG A 485 37.80 -17.75 -8.52
N ILE A 486 36.86 -18.59 -8.06
CA ILE A 486 37.20 -19.89 -7.45
C ILE A 486 37.91 -20.77 -8.48
N TRP A 487 37.34 -20.85 -9.70
CA TRP A 487 37.89 -21.67 -10.78
C TRP A 487 39.30 -21.22 -11.20
N LEU A 488 39.57 -19.90 -11.24
CA LEU A 488 40.89 -19.38 -11.57
C LEU A 488 41.97 -19.70 -10.52
N GLY A 489 41.58 -19.83 -9.25
CA GLY A 489 42.50 -20.03 -8.14
C GLY A 489 43.38 -18.80 -7.85
N PRO A 490 44.27 -18.89 -6.83
CA PRO A 490 45.10 -17.78 -6.40
C PRO A 490 46.14 -17.41 -7.47
N PRO A 491 46.35 -16.11 -7.76
CA PRO A 491 47.38 -15.70 -8.71
C PRO A 491 48.79 -15.90 -8.15
N ALA A 492 49.75 -16.17 -9.03
CA ALA A 492 51.16 -16.35 -8.66
C ALA A 492 51.88 -15.01 -8.42
N LEU A 493 51.45 -13.96 -9.11
CA LEU A 493 51.83 -12.57 -8.91
C LEU A 493 50.69 -11.85 -8.18
N THR A 494 51.00 -11.12 -7.12
CA THR A 494 50.04 -10.24 -6.44
C THR A 494 50.53 -8.81 -6.50
N SER A 495 49.59 -7.86 -6.53
CA SER A 495 49.84 -6.41 -6.43
C SER A 495 50.42 -5.96 -5.07
N TRP A 496 50.87 -6.89 -4.21
CA TRP A 496 51.47 -6.58 -2.92
C TRP A 496 52.94 -6.17 -3.07
N MET A 497 53.28 -4.98 -2.59
CA MET A 497 54.62 -4.38 -2.71
C MET A 497 55.74 -5.29 -2.15
N GLY A 498 55.48 -6.03 -1.07
CA GLY A 498 56.47 -6.95 -0.49
C GLY A 498 56.84 -8.11 -1.40
N GLN A 499 55.94 -8.54 -2.29
CA GLN A 499 56.27 -9.55 -3.30
C GLN A 499 57.23 -8.99 -4.36
N HIS A 500 57.10 -7.72 -4.72
CA HIS A 500 57.99 -7.06 -5.68
C HIS A 500 59.39 -6.84 -5.12
N VAL A 501 59.51 -6.51 -3.82
CA VAL A 501 60.80 -6.44 -3.11
C VAL A 501 61.49 -7.81 -3.09
N PHE A 502 60.74 -8.88 -2.81
CA PHE A 502 61.27 -10.25 -2.83
C PHE A 502 61.69 -10.72 -4.23
N LEU A 503 60.91 -10.40 -5.27
CA LEU A 503 61.25 -10.74 -6.64
C LEU A 503 62.47 -9.96 -7.16
N ALA A 504 62.67 -8.73 -6.71
CA ALA A 504 63.88 -7.95 -7.00
C ALA A 504 65.13 -8.54 -6.34
N GLY A 505 65.01 -9.13 -5.13
CA GLY A 505 66.14 -9.75 -4.41
C GLY A 505 66.51 -11.17 -4.86
N THR A 506 65.74 -11.79 -5.76
CA THR A 506 65.96 -13.19 -6.20
C THR A 506 66.51 -13.31 -7.63
N GLU A 507 67.02 -12.22 -8.21
CA GLU A 507 67.54 -12.11 -9.60
C GLU A 507 66.57 -12.56 -10.72
N LYS A 508 65.30 -12.83 -10.38
CA LYS A 508 64.24 -13.17 -11.36
C LYS A 508 63.75 -11.97 -12.17
N MET A 509 64.32 -10.80 -11.91
CA MET A 509 64.09 -9.56 -12.64
C MET A 509 65.44 -8.95 -13.03
N ALA A 510 65.62 -8.62 -14.31
CA ALA A 510 66.74 -7.80 -14.76
C ALA A 510 66.43 -6.32 -14.45
N LEU A 511 66.54 -5.91 -13.17
CA LEU A 511 66.34 -4.51 -12.80
C LEU A 511 67.62 -3.70 -13.02
N SER A 512 67.50 -2.62 -13.79
CA SER A 512 68.46 -1.52 -13.82
C SER A 512 68.62 -0.91 -12.41
N ASN A 513 69.82 -0.43 -12.05
CA ASN A 513 70.24 0.09 -10.73
C ASN A 513 69.40 1.24 -10.12
N LYS A 514 68.27 1.63 -10.71
CA LYS A 514 67.36 2.70 -10.24
C LYS A 514 66.15 2.19 -9.42
N VAL A 515 66.28 1.08 -8.69
CA VAL A 515 65.16 0.37 -8.03
C VAL A 515 64.58 1.12 -6.81
N THR A 516 65.35 2.01 -6.19
CA THR A 516 64.98 2.63 -4.91
C THR A 516 63.84 3.65 -5.01
N GLY A 517 63.57 4.22 -6.18
CA GLY A 517 62.46 5.18 -6.41
C GLY A 517 61.10 4.54 -6.69
N LEU A 518 61.07 3.28 -7.14
CA LEU A 518 59.86 2.58 -7.61
C LEU A 518 58.97 2.03 -6.49
N ALA A 519 59.52 1.86 -5.29
CA ALA A 519 58.80 1.32 -4.13
C ALA A 519 57.75 2.31 -3.55
N SER A 520 57.81 3.59 -3.93
CA SER A 520 56.95 4.63 -3.37
C SER A 520 55.56 4.68 -4.02
N GLY A 521 55.40 4.21 -5.27
CA GLY A 521 54.15 4.32 -6.03
C GLY A 521 53.77 5.74 -6.46
N TYR A 522 54.59 6.75 -6.16
CA TYR A 522 54.34 8.17 -6.47
C TYR A 522 55.00 8.65 -7.78
N THR A 523 55.83 7.81 -8.41
CA THR A 523 56.58 8.11 -9.64
C THR A 523 56.21 7.14 -10.77
N VAL A 524 56.32 7.60 -12.03
CA VAL A 524 56.07 6.75 -13.21
C VAL A 524 57.10 5.65 -13.27
N ALA A 525 56.67 4.42 -13.58
CA ALA A 525 57.60 3.39 -13.98
C ALA A 525 58.19 3.75 -15.37
N GLU A 526 59.49 4.04 -15.43
CA GLU A 526 60.23 4.30 -16.68
C GLU A 526 60.13 3.10 -17.63
N SER A 527 60.17 3.32 -18.95
CA SER A 527 59.97 2.27 -19.98
C SER A 527 61.00 1.13 -19.95
N ASP A 528 62.07 1.29 -19.18
CA ASP A 528 63.31 0.52 -19.31
C ASP A 528 63.47 -0.53 -18.19
N LEU A 529 62.38 -0.88 -17.50
CA LEU A 529 62.37 -1.83 -16.37
C LEU A 529 62.40 -3.31 -16.76
N GLY A 530 62.38 -3.61 -18.06
CA GLY A 530 62.48 -4.96 -18.59
C GLY A 530 61.20 -5.81 -18.45
N LYS A 531 61.35 -7.12 -18.66
CA LYS A 531 60.23 -8.08 -18.65
C LYS A 531 60.33 -9.05 -17.48
N LEU A 532 59.22 -9.21 -16.76
CA LEU A 532 59.07 -10.18 -15.68
C LEU A 532 58.77 -11.57 -16.24
N ARG A 533 59.50 -12.59 -15.75
CA ARG A 533 59.29 -14.00 -16.08
C ARG A 533 59.16 -14.86 -14.82
N LEU A 534 58.10 -15.67 -14.75
CA LEU A 534 57.88 -16.61 -13.65
C LEU A 534 58.07 -18.05 -14.15
N SER A 535 58.85 -18.85 -13.42
CA SER A 535 59.12 -20.25 -13.78
C SER A 535 57.87 -21.13 -13.56
N THR A 536 57.43 -21.83 -14.59
CA THR A 536 56.37 -22.84 -14.51
C THR A 536 56.95 -24.19 -14.06
N ARG A 537 57.07 -24.46 -12.76
CA ARG A 537 57.37 -25.83 -12.29
C ARG A 537 56.42 -26.23 -11.16
N LYS A 538 55.47 -27.11 -11.47
CA LYS A 538 54.70 -27.94 -10.52
C LYS A 538 55.43 -29.28 -10.40
N GLY A 539 55.94 -29.60 -9.21
CA GLY A 539 56.32 -30.96 -8.77
C GLY A 539 57.67 -31.52 -9.26
N GLY A 540 58.43 -32.10 -8.31
CA GLY A 540 59.60 -32.96 -8.57
C GLY A 540 60.86 -32.53 -7.81
N GLU A 541 61.30 -33.39 -6.90
CA GLU A 541 62.49 -33.30 -6.04
C GLU A 541 63.84 -33.08 -6.76
N GLU A 542 64.83 -32.79 -5.91
CA GLU A 542 66.28 -32.91 -6.06
C GLU A 542 67.08 -31.84 -6.82
N ASN A 543 67.97 -31.21 -6.03
CA ASN A 543 69.35 -30.85 -6.35
C ASN A 543 69.65 -30.43 -7.80
N ALA A 544 69.80 -29.13 -8.02
CA ALA A 544 70.72 -28.63 -9.02
C ALA A 544 71.38 -27.35 -8.54
N MET A 545 72.63 -27.54 -8.13
CA MET A 545 73.66 -26.54 -7.91
C MET A 545 73.69 -25.43 -8.97
N LEU A 546 74.13 -24.26 -8.49
CA LEU A 546 74.87 -23.22 -9.20
C LEU A 546 75.50 -23.70 -10.53
N LYS A 547 75.17 -23.03 -11.63
CA LYS A 547 76.10 -22.86 -12.75
C LYS A 547 76.43 -21.38 -12.86
N PRO A 548 77.64 -20.95 -12.50
CA PRO A 548 78.16 -19.65 -12.90
C PRO A 548 78.39 -19.69 -14.42
N SER A 549 77.91 -18.66 -15.13
CA SER A 549 78.42 -18.35 -16.46
C SER A 549 79.84 -17.82 -16.30
N VAL A 550 80.82 -18.65 -16.67
CA VAL A 550 82.21 -18.21 -16.86
C VAL A 550 82.24 -17.24 -18.05
N SER A 551 82.53 -15.98 -17.77
CA SER A 551 83.08 -15.02 -18.72
C SER A 551 84.53 -15.42 -19.02
N SER A 552 84.85 -15.68 -20.28
CA SER A 552 86.24 -15.78 -20.73
C SER A 552 86.84 -14.38 -20.84
N ASP A 553 87.37 -13.86 -19.73
CA ASP A 553 88.38 -12.82 -19.80
C ASP A 553 89.74 -13.49 -19.64
N GLY A 554 90.49 -13.51 -20.75
CA GLY A 554 91.87 -13.93 -20.76
C GLY A 554 92.72 -12.90 -20.01
N GLN A 555 93.43 -13.35 -18.99
CA GLN A 555 94.60 -12.65 -18.47
C GLN A 555 95.80 -13.58 -18.58
N GLN A 556 96.64 -13.21 -19.54
CA GLN A 556 97.94 -13.79 -19.86
C GLN A 556 98.96 -13.28 -18.84
N SER A 557 99.74 -14.19 -18.28
CA SER A 557 100.80 -13.93 -17.31
C SER A 557 102.01 -13.25 -17.94
N ASP A 558 102.59 -12.28 -17.25
CA ASP A 558 103.90 -11.68 -17.52
C ASP A 558 105.04 -12.72 -17.48
N SER A 559 105.95 -12.66 -18.46
CA SER A 559 107.42 -12.57 -18.25
C SER A 559 108.19 -12.60 -19.58
N GLU A 560 109.04 -11.57 -19.75
CA GLU A 560 110.29 -11.47 -20.52
C GLU A 560 110.42 -12.04 -21.95
N GLU A 561 110.58 -11.17 -22.95
CA GLU A 561 111.85 -11.01 -23.69
C GLU A 561 111.78 -9.91 -24.78
N THR A 562 112.65 -8.92 -24.61
CA THR A 562 113.41 -8.14 -25.62
C THR A 562 112.88 -7.79 -27.03
N LYS A 563 113.03 -6.47 -27.31
CA LYS A 563 113.54 -5.82 -28.55
C LYS A 563 112.59 -5.46 -29.71
N ASN A 564 112.34 -4.14 -29.75
CA ASN A 564 112.78 -3.19 -30.79
C ASN A 564 111.84 -2.84 -31.98
N LYS A 565 111.69 -1.51 -32.16
CA LYS A 565 111.35 -0.72 -33.37
C LYS A 565 109.92 -0.94 -33.93
N GLY A 566 109.04 0.04 -33.97
CA GLY A 566 109.26 1.44 -34.35
C GLY A 566 109.48 1.56 -35.85
N ARG A 567 108.40 1.75 -36.63
CA ARG A 567 108.53 2.37 -37.96
C ARG A 567 107.25 3.11 -38.36
N MET A 568 107.39 4.43 -38.50
CA MET A 568 106.52 5.30 -39.28
C MET A 568 106.54 4.92 -40.76
N GLY A 569 105.47 5.32 -41.44
CA GLY A 569 105.34 5.76 -42.83
C GLY A 569 106.47 5.56 -43.86
N GLN A 570 105.97 5.26 -45.07
CA GLN A 570 106.59 5.22 -46.40
C GLN A 570 107.38 3.96 -46.76
#